data_AF-T1E1I7-F1
#
_entry.id   AF-T1E1I7-F1
#
_cell.length_a   1.000
_cell.length_b   1.000
_cell.length_c   1.000
_cell.angle_alpha   90.00
_cell.angle_beta   90.00
_cell.angle_gamma   90.00
#
_symmetry.space_group_name_H-M   'P 1'
#
loop_
_entity.id
_entity.type
_entity.pdbx_description
1 polymer ?
#
loop_
_entity_poly.entity_id
_entity_poly.type
_entity_poly.pdbx_seq_one_letter_code
_entity_poly.pdbx_strand_id
1 'polypeptide(L)'
;KVYVHCTAGLGRAPAVAITYMYWFCGMNLSKAYDKLTSQRPCGPNRKAIRAATYDLSKNDPWKEPFESLPEHAFEDVADWERKLIQERVRALRGT
;
A
#
# COMPACT_ATOMS: atom_id res chain seq x y z
N LYS A 1 -3.93 -18.45 -9.62
CA LYS A 1 -3.92 -18.03 -8.19
C LYS A 1 -2.46 -17.75 -7.78
N VAL A 2 -2.22 -16.87 -6.81
CA VAL A 2 -0.87 -16.55 -6.29
C VAL A 2 -0.85 -16.89 -4.80
N TYR A 3 0.17 -17.62 -4.33
CA TYR A 3 0.34 -17.94 -2.91
C TYR A 3 1.35 -16.98 -2.28
N VAL A 4 0.83 -15.93 -1.62
CA VAL A 4 1.66 -14.95 -0.90
C VAL A 4 1.80 -15.38 0.55
N HIS A 5 3.03 -15.67 1.00
CA HIS A 5 3.28 -16.06 2.37
C HIS A 5 4.49 -15.34 2.98
N CYS A 6 4.56 -15.37 4.30
CA CYS A 6 5.78 -15.13 5.06
C CYS A 6 5.93 -16.29 6.05
N THR A 7 6.57 -16.11 7.20
CA THR A 7 6.66 -17.18 8.21
C THR A 7 5.29 -17.56 8.78
N ALA A 8 4.56 -16.58 9.32
CA ALA A 8 3.25 -16.80 9.95
C ALA A 8 2.06 -16.33 9.10
N GLY A 9 2.32 -15.53 8.05
CA GLY A 9 1.25 -14.88 7.28
C GLY A 9 0.42 -13.89 8.10
N LEU A 10 0.95 -13.28 9.17
CA LEU A 10 0.21 -12.35 10.04
C LEU A 10 0.70 -10.88 9.97
N GLY A 11 1.75 -10.62 9.17
CA GLY A 11 2.33 -9.27 9.02
C GLY A 11 2.67 -8.97 7.56
N ARG A 12 3.87 -9.38 7.11
CA ARG A 12 4.40 -9.09 5.76
C ARG A 12 3.48 -9.51 4.62
N ALA A 13 3.04 -10.78 4.58
CA ALA A 13 2.18 -11.26 3.50
C ALA A 13 0.82 -10.54 3.44
N PRO A 14 0.09 -10.37 4.57
CA PRO A 14 -1.09 -9.52 4.61
C PRO A 14 -0.84 -8.09 4.14
N ALA A 15 0.26 -7.45 4.55
CA ALA A 15 0.57 -6.08 4.15
C ALA A 15 0.74 -5.96 2.62
N VAL A 16 1.44 -6.90 1.99
CA VAL A 16 1.59 -6.95 0.51
C VAL A 16 0.25 -7.15 -0.18
N ALA A 17 -0.59 -8.06 0.32
CA ALA A 17 -1.91 -8.30 -0.26
C ALA A 17 -2.86 -7.10 -0.12
N ILE A 18 -2.85 -6.41 1.02
CA ILE A 18 -3.60 -5.16 1.25
C ILE A 18 -3.10 -4.07 0.30
N THR A 19 -1.78 -3.92 0.17
CA THR A 19 -1.17 -2.94 -0.72
C THR A 19 -1.58 -3.17 -2.18
N TYR A 20 -1.61 -4.44 -2.62
CA TYR A 20 -2.09 -4.78 -3.96
C TYR A 20 -3.56 -4.37 -4.18
N MET A 21 -4.45 -4.70 -3.24
CA MET A 21 -5.86 -4.31 -3.33
C MET A 21 -6.03 -2.78 -3.30
N TYR A 22 -5.24 -2.11 -2.46
CA TYR A 22 -5.21 -0.67 -2.39
C TYR A 22 -4.80 -0.07 -3.72
N TRP A 23 -3.66 -0.44 -4.31
CA TRP A 23 -3.14 0.22 -5.51
C TRP A 23 -3.83 -0.21 -6.82
N PHE A 24 -4.17 -1.49 -6.96
CA PHE A 24 -4.59 -2.09 -8.24
C PHE A 24 -6.07 -2.49 -8.31
N CYS A 25 -6.79 -2.55 -7.19
CA CYS A 25 -8.21 -2.98 -7.18
C CYS A 25 -9.20 -1.84 -6.89
N GLY A 26 -8.77 -0.57 -7.00
CA GLY A 26 -9.66 0.59 -6.85
C GLY A 26 -10.26 0.76 -5.46
N MET A 27 -9.58 0.24 -4.43
CA MET A 27 -9.95 0.46 -3.03
C MET A 27 -9.18 1.65 -2.47
N ASN A 28 -9.68 2.24 -1.38
CA ASN A 28 -8.85 3.01 -0.46
C ASN A 28 -8.19 2.07 0.56
N LEU A 29 -7.24 2.58 1.36
CA LEU A 29 -6.47 1.76 2.28
C LEU A 29 -7.34 1.08 3.33
N SER A 30 -8.30 1.79 3.92
CA SER A 30 -9.17 1.20 4.95
C SER A 30 -9.98 0.03 4.40
N LYS A 31 -10.62 0.21 3.24
CA LYS A 31 -11.42 -0.85 2.60
C LYS A 31 -10.56 -2.07 2.25
N ALA A 32 -9.35 -1.87 1.74
CA ALA A 32 -8.42 -2.96 1.46
C ALA A 32 -7.97 -3.69 2.74
N TYR A 33 -7.68 -2.94 3.80
CA TYR A 33 -7.25 -3.46 5.09
C TYR A 33 -8.37 -4.31 5.72
N ASP A 34 -9.57 -3.76 5.84
CA ASP A 34 -10.74 -4.41 6.43
C ASP A 34 -11.14 -5.65 5.62
N LYS A 35 -11.04 -5.60 4.29
CA LYS A 35 -11.33 -6.75 3.43
C LYS A 35 -10.42 -7.95 3.74
N LEU A 36 -9.14 -7.72 4.05
CA LEU A 36 -8.23 -8.79 4.42
C LEU A 36 -8.45 -9.24 5.87
N THR A 37 -8.46 -8.30 6.82
CA THR A 37 -8.47 -8.62 8.25
C THR A 37 -9.78 -9.21 8.74
N SER A 38 -10.90 -8.91 8.07
CA SER A 38 -12.19 -9.58 8.30
C SER A 38 -12.20 -11.06 7.91
N GLN A 39 -11.36 -11.47 6.95
CA GLN A 39 -11.24 -12.88 6.54
C GLN A 39 -10.10 -13.58 7.29
N ARG A 40 -9.03 -12.86 7.61
CA ARG A 40 -7.87 -13.37 8.31
C ARG A 40 -7.48 -12.39 9.43
N PRO A 41 -7.90 -12.64 10.68
CA PRO A 41 -7.52 -11.82 11.82
C PRO A 41 -5.99 -11.73 11.95
N CYS A 42 -5.43 -10.54 11.70
CA CYS A 42 -4.00 -10.25 11.78
C CYS A 42 -3.78 -8.73 11.88
N GLY A 43 -2.55 -8.32 12.22
CA GLY A 43 -2.18 -6.91 12.41
C GLY A 43 -1.05 -6.45 11.49
N PRO A 44 -1.23 -6.41 10.16
CA PRO A 44 -0.25 -5.82 9.26
C PRO A 44 -0.02 -4.34 9.56
N ASN A 45 1.21 -3.86 9.41
CA ASN A 45 1.55 -2.48 9.72
C ASN A 45 0.95 -1.50 8.67
N ARG A 46 -0.14 -0.80 9.03
CA ARG A 46 -0.82 0.19 8.17
C ARG A 46 0.08 1.39 7.82
N LYS A 47 0.95 1.82 8.74
CA LYS A 47 1.91 2.92 8.51
C LYS A 47 2.91 2.56 7.40
N ALA A 48 3.38 1.31 7.35
CA ALA A 48 4.31 0.85 6.30
C ALA A 48 3.68 0.90 4.90
N ILE A 49 2.38 0.57 4.78
CA ILE A 49 1.66 0.64 3.50
C ILE A 49 1.50 2.10 3.05
N ARG A 50 1.18 3.01 3.99
CA ARG A 50 1.08 4.45 3.73
C ARG A 50 2.42 5.05 3.33
N ALA A 51 3.50 4.69 4.03
CA ALA A 51 4.85 5.14 3.70
C ALA A 51 5.26 4.70 2.28
N ALA A 52 5.05 3.44 1.92
CA ALA A 52 5.33 2.95 0.57
C ALA A 52 4.45 3.63 -0.50
N THR A 53 3.21 4.00 -0.16
CA THR A 53 2.33 4.76 -1.05
C THR A 53 2.85 6.18 -1.25
N TYR A 54 3.32 6.82 -0.18
CA TYR A 54 4.01 8.12 -0.24
C TYR A 54 5.27 8.05 -1.10
N ASP A 55 6.12 7.02 -0.92
CA ASP A 55 7.35 6.85 -1.69
C ASP A 55 7.09 6.78 -3.20
N LEU A 56 6.03 6.06 -3.59
CA LEU A 56 5.67 5.87 -5.00
C LEU A 56 4.82 7.00 -5.58
N SER A 57 4.15 7.82 -4.76
CA SER A 57 3.41 9.00 -5.23
C SER A 57 4.26 10.26 -5.34
N LYS A 58 5.52 10.22 -4.89
CA LYS A 58 6.44 11.36 -4.98
C LYS A 58 6.77 11.76 -6.41
N ASN A 59 6.44 13.00 -6.78
CA ASN A 59 6.99 13.66 -7.97
C ASN A 59 7.93 14.82 -7.62
N ASP A 60 7.91 15.30 -6.38
CA ASP A 60 8.71 16.45 -5.94
C ASP A 60 9.81 16.01 -4.97
N PRO A 61 11.10 16.28 -5.28
CA PRO A 61 12.22 16.03 -4.37
C PRO A 61 12.11 16.76 -3.02
N TRP A 62 11.34 17.85 -2.95
CA TRP A 62 11.25 18.74 -1.79
C TRP A 62 9.99 18.53 -0.93
N LYS A 63 9.23 17.46 -1.18
CA LYS A 63 8.03 17.14 -0.40
C LYS A 63 8.40 16.89 1.07
N GLU A 64 7.57 17.40 1.98
CA GLU A 64 7.73 17.17 3.43
C GLU A 64 7.92 15.67 3.76
N PRO A 65 8.79 15.32 4.73
CA PRO A 65 9.00 13.93 5.15
C PRO A 65 7.69 13.23 5.53
N PHE A 66 7.59 11.92 5.31
CA PHE A 66 6.37 11.18 5.65
C PHE A 66 6.02 11.30 7.15
N GLU A 67 7.05 11.39 8.00
CA GLU A 67 6.95 11.51 9.44
C GLU A 67 6.29 12.81 9.91
N SER A 68 6.32 13.88 9.11
CA SER A 68 5.67 15.15 9.43
C SER A 68 4.23 15.22 8.96
N LEU A 69 3.77 14.24 8.17
CA LEU A 69 2.41 14.21 7.62
C LEU A 69 1.41 13.60 8.62
N PRO A 70 0.14 14.01 8.57
CA PRO A 70 -0.88 13.51 9.48
C PRO A 70 -1.17 12.01 9.29
N GLU A 71 -1.78 11.38 10.30
CA GLU A 71 -2.08 9.93 10.29
C GLU A 71 -3.09 9.48 9.21
N HIS A 72 -3.78 10.40 8.55
CA HIS A 72 -4.67 10.05 7.43
C HIS A 72 -4.01 10.27 6.05
N ALA A 73 -2.78 10.81 5.99
CA ALA A 73 -2.09 11.03 4.73
C ALA A 73 -1.85 9.69 4.00
N PHE A 74 -2.20 9.66 2.70
CA PHE A 74 -2.12 8.47 1.82
C PHE A 74 -2.99 7.28 2.22
N GLU A 75 -4.05 7.50 3.02
CA GLU A 75 -5.09 6.48 3.19
C GLU A 75 -6.01 6.36 1.97
N ASP A 76 -6.06 7.40 1.15
CA ASP A 76 -6.56 7.34 -0.23
C ASP A 76 -5.61 8.14 -1.14
N VAL A 77 -5.74 7.92 -2.45
CA VAL A 77 -4.93 8.59 -3.48
C VAL A 77 -5.82 9.00 -4.65
N ALA A 78 -5.50 10.15 -5.26
CA ALA A 78 -6.17 10.59 -6.46
C ALA A 78 -5.89 9.63 -7.64
N ASP A 79 -6.74 9.65 -8.66
CA ASP A 79 -6.61 8.76 -9.82
C ASP A 79 -5.25 8.87 -10.53
N TRP A 80 -4.70 10.10 -10.60
CA TRP A 80 -3.39 10.34 -11.20
C TRP A 80 -2.24 9.77 -10.35
N GLU A 81 -2.32 9.89 -9.02
CA GLU A 81 -1.34 9.31 -8.10
C GLU A 81 -1.38 7.79 -8.18
N ARG A 82 -2.60 7.22 -8.22
CA ARG A 82 -2.83 5.79 -8.41
C ARG A 82 -2.22 5.30 -9.72
N LYS A 83 -2.44 6.00 -10.83
CA LYS A 83 -1.84 5.65 -12.13
C LYS A 83 -0.32 5.68 -12.06
N LEU A 84 0.26 6.73 -11.46
CA LEU A 84 1.71 6.86 -11.27
C LEU A 84 2.30 5.70 -10.44
N ILE A 85 1.67 5.36 -9.32
CA ILE A 85 2.06 4.22 -8.47
C ILE A 85 2.05 2.93 -9.29
N GLN A 86 0.99 2.66 -10.04
CA GLN A 86 0.87 1.45 -10.85
C GLN A 86 1.95 1.36 -11.93
N GLU A 87 2.26 2.47 -12.61
CA GLU A 87 3.32 2.54 -13.62
C GLU A 87 4.69 2.23 -13.00
N ARG A 88 5.02 2.87 -11.87
CA ARG A 88 6.29 2.66 -11.18
C ARG A 88 6.45 1.23 -10.66
N VAL A 89 5.40 0.66 -10.07
CA VAL A 89 5.44 -0.74 -9.60
C VAL A 89 5.58 -1.72 -10.77
N ARG A 90 4.94 -1.45 -11.91
CA ARG A 90 5.10 -2.29 -13.11
C ARG A 90 6.49 -2.18 -13.73
N ALA A 91 7.15 -1.02 -13.61
CA ALA A 91 8.52 -0.82 -14.07
C ALA A 91 9.55 -1.65 -13.28
N LEU A 92 9.22 -2.07 -12.05
CA LEU A 92 10.06 -2.97 -11.23
C LEU A 92 9.95 -4.46 -11.63
N ARG A 93 9.23 -4.80 -12.71
CA ARG A 93 9.13 -6.19 -13.17
C ARG A 93 10.46 -6.63 -13.78
N GLY A 94 11.12 -7.60 -13.16
CA GLY A 94 12.35 -8.21 -13.67
C GLY A 94 13.62 -7.40 -13.39
N THR A 95 13.54 -6.38 -12.55
CA THR A 95 14.70 -5.66 -11.99
C THR A 95 15.34 -6.43 -10.85
#